data_AF-A0A3L7YTR9-F1
#
_entry.id   AF-A0A3L7YTR9-F1
#
_cell.length_a   1.000
_cell.length_b   1.000
_cell.length_c   1.000
_cell.angle_alpha   90.00
_cell.angle_beta   90.00
_cell.angle_gamma   90.00
#
_symmetry.space_group_name_H-M   'P 1'
#
loop_
_entity.id
_entity.type
_entity.pdbx_description
1 polymer ?
#
loop_
_entity_poly.entity_id
_entity_poly.type
_entity_poly.pdbx_seq_one_letter_code
_entity_poly.pdbx_strand_id
1 'polypeptide(L)'
;MQPPGPLEAWDTPPTRHGFKGGDLRGITERLGELQELGITALYLCPIFSSASNHRYHTYDYFNVDPMLGGNEAFRELLDAAHARGMR
;
A
#
# COMPACT_ATOMS: atom_id res chain seq x y z
N MET A 1 8.32 16.65 -6.58
CA MET A 1 7.12 15.89 -7.00
C MET A 1 5.89 16.72 -6.69
N GLN A 2 4.95 16.82 -7.62
CA GLN A 2 3.68 17.50 -7.34
C GLN A 2 2.94 16.67 -6.28
N PRO A 3 2.38 17.29 -5.22
CA PRO A 3 1.57 16.54 -4.28
C PRO A 3 0.42 15.89 -5.05
N PRO A 4 -0.01 14.67 -4.67
CA PRO A 4 -1.22 14.11 -5.23
C PRO A 4 -2.35 15.16 -5.08
N GLY A 5 -3.24 15.21 -6.07
CA GLY A 5 -4.48 15.96 -5.91
C GLY A 5 -5.21 15.56 -4.63
N PRO A 6 -6.21 16.34 -4.19
CA PRO A 6 -6.95 16.03 -2.98
C PRO A 6 -7.42 14.57 -2.97
N LEU A 7 -7.29 13.91 -1.82
CA LEU A 7 -7.78 12.54 -1.66
C LEU A 7 -9.29 12.53 -1.87
N GLU A 8 -9.75 11.56 -2.64
CA GLU A 8 -11.18 11.25 -2.74
C GLU A 8 -11.64 10.57 -1.46
N ALA A 9 -12.88 10.84 -1.05
CA ALA A 9 -13.46 10.18 0.12
C ALA A 9 -13.50 8.65 -0.07
N TRP A 10 -13.40 7.92 1.04
CA TRP A 10 -13.28 6.46 1.00
C TRP A 10 -14.46 5.80 0.28
N ASP A 11 -15.68 6.27 0.54
CA ASP A 11 -16.92 5.66 0.06
C ASP A 11 -17.37 6.12 -1.34
N THR A 12 -16.62 7.00 -2.00
CA THR A 12 -16.97 7.43 -3.37
C THR A 12 -16.64 6.35 -4.40
N PRO A 13 -17.35 6.28 -5.55
CA PRO A 13 -16.96 5.40 -6.64
C PRO A 13 -15.51 5.67 -7.09
N PRO A 14 -14.70 4.63 -7.35
CA PRO A 14 -13.32 4.81 -7.78
C PRO A 14 -13.27 5.49 -9.17
N THR A 15 -12.36 6.44 -9.32
CA THR A 15 -12.09 7.10 -10.61
C THR A 15 -10.76 6.64 -11.20
N ARG A 16 -10.51 6.95 -12.48
CA ARG A 16 -9.26 6.57 -13.17
C ARG A 16 -8.01 7.21 -12.56
N HIS A 17 -8.13 8.35 -11.89
CA HIS A 17 -7.00 9.14 -11.41
C HIS A 17 -7.08 9.49 -9.92
N GLY A 18 -8.19 9.16 -9.26
CA GLY A 18 -8.43 9.43 -7.85
C GLY A 18 -7.57 8.59 -6.91
N PHE A 19 -7.14 9.20 -5.80
CA PHE A 19 -6.44 8.54 -4.71
C PHE A 19 -7.33 8.51 -3.47
N LYS A 20 -7.46 7.36 -2.81
CA LYS A 20 -8.26 7.20 -1.57
C LYS A 20 -7.45 7.29 -0.27
N GLY A 21 -6.11 7.25 -0.36
CA GLY A 21 -5.22 7.37 0.79
C GLY A 21 -4.94 6.08 1.56
N GLY A 22 -5.23 4.90 1.01
CA GLY A 22 -4.75 3.64 1.60
C GLY A 22 -3.21 3.54 1.53
N ASP A 23 -2.60 2.99 2.58
CA ASP A 23 -1.14 2.86 2.75
C ASP A 23 -0.73 1.50 3.35
N LEU A 24 0.58 1.25 3.48
CA LEU A 24 1.12 -0.03 3.98
C LEU A 24 0.99 -0.20 5.50
N ARG A 25 0.87 0.91 6.25
CA ARG A 25 0.65 0.85 7.70
C ARG A 25 -0.77 0.38 8.01
N GLY A 26 -1.75 0.83 7.24
CA GLY A 26 -3.11 0.31 7.30
C GLY A 26 -3.18 -1.21 7.02
N ILE A 27 -2.35 -1.75 6.12
CA ILE A 27 -2.23 -3.20 5.93
C ILE A 27 -1.65 -3.86 7.19
N THR A 28 -0.59 -3.28 7.75
CA THR A 28 0.09 -3.78 8.96
C THR A 28 -0.87 -3.90 10.14
N GLU A 29 -1.71 -2.88 10.35
CA GLU A 29 -2.75 -2.86 11.39
C GLU A 29 -3.81 -3.98 11.23
N ARG A 30 -4.06 -4.40 9.98
CA ARG A 30 -5.07 -5.42 9.64
C ARG A 30 -4.54 -6.83 9.54
N LEU A 31 -3.23 -7.06 9.73
CA LEU A 31 -2.64 -8.40 9.64
C LEU A 31 -3.27 -9.40 10.64
N GLY A 32 -3.73 -8.94 11.80
CA GLY A 32 -4.44 -9.80 12.76
C GLY A 32 -5.73 -10.39 12.18
N GLU A 33 -6.57 -9.55 11.59
CA GLU A 33 -7.83 -9.96 10.94
C GLU A 33 -7.57 -10.93 9.77
N LEU A 34 -6.53 -10.68 8.98
CA LEU A 34 -6.13 -11.56 7.88
C LEU A 34 -5.62 -12.92 8.37
N GLN A 35 -4.86 -12.93 9.47
CA GLN A 35 -4.37 -14.15 10.08
C GLN A 35 -5.53 -14.98 10.67
N GLU A 36 -6.51 -14.35 11.31
CA GLU A 36 -7.73 -15.00 11.82
C GLU A 36 -8.55 -15.64 10.69
N LEU A 37 -8.57 -15.01 9.51
CA LEU A 37 -9.18 -15.57 8.31
C LEU A 37 -8.42 -16.79 7.73
N GLY A 38 -7.19 -17.05 8.20
CA GLY A 38 -6.33 -18.13 7.73
C GLY A 38 -5.42 -17.76 6.55
N ILE A 39 -5.25 -16.46 6.26
CA ILE A 39 -4.36 -16.00 5.20
C ILE A 39 -2.89 -16.17 5.63
N THR A 40 -2.09 -16.74 4.73
CA THR A 40 -0.66 -16.99 4.95
C THR A 40 0.25 -16.24 3.98
N ALA A 41 -0.30 -15.57 2.96
CA ALA A 41 0.47 -14.78 2.01
C ALA A 41 -0.31 -13.58 1.50
N LEU A 42 0.39 -12.46 1.25
CA LEU A 42 -0.13 -11.25 0.62
C LEU A 42 0.53 -11.05 -0.73
N TYR A 43 -0.28 -10.93 -1.78
CA TYR A 43 0.19 -10.48 -3.09
C TYR A 43 -0.26 -9.04 -3.30
N LEU A 44 0.71 -8.11 -3.30
CA LEU A 44 0.46 -6.69 -3.49
C LEU A 44 0.53 -6.33 -4.97
N CYS A 45 -0.37 -5.45 -5.40
CA CYS A 45 -0.21 -4.68 -6.64
C CYS A 45 1.07 -3.82 -6.56
N PRO A 46 1.52 -3.17 -7.67
CA PRO A 46 2.72 -2.34 -7.64
C PRO A 46 2.70 -1.30 -6.51
N ILE A 47 3.80 -1.26 -5.76
CA ILE A 47 3.98 -0.33 -4.62
C ILE A 47 5.07 0.70 -4.85
N PHE A 48 5.82 0.59 -5.95
CA PHE A 48 6.90 1.52 -6.27
C PHE A 48 6.37 2.90 -6.66
N SER A 49 7.24 3.90 -6.53
CA SER A 49 6.92 5.30 -6.77
C SER A 49 6.30 5.50 -8.15
N SER A 50 5.11 6.10 -8.19
CA SER A 50 4.36 6.33 -9.43
C SER A 50 3.43 7.52 -9.29
N ALA A 51 3.15 8.20 -10.41
CA ALA A 51 2.12 9.25 -10.44
C ALA A 51 0.68 8.70 -10.59
N SER A 52 0.50 7.39 -10.85
CA SER A 52 -0.82 6.80 -11.01
C SER A 52 -1.32 6.09 -9.75
N ASN A 53 -2.63 6.13 -9.51
CA ASN A 53 -3.25 5.50 -8.35
C ASN A 53 -3.05 3.97 -8.30
N HIS A 54 -2.98 3.33 -9.47
CA HIS A 54 -2.70 1.90 -9.64
C HIS A 54 -1.21 1.55 -9.72
N ARG A 55 -0.33 2.56 -9.77
CA ARG A 55 1.15 2.47 -9.72
C ARG A 55 1.87 1.68 -10.80
N TYR A 56 1.18 1.15 -11.79
CA TYR A 56 1.83 0.48 -12.95
C TYR A 56 2.70 1.42 -13.80
N HIS A 57 2.56 2.75 -13.68
CA HIS A 57 3.42 3.72 -14.38
C HIS A 57 4.64 4.06 -13.50
N THR A 58 5.56 3.11 -13.36
CA THR A 58 6.68 3.24 -12.41
C THR A 58 7.60 4.38 -12.78
N TYR A 59 7.91 5.23 -11.80
CA TYR A 59 8.91 6.29 -11.89
C TYR A 59 10.26 5.83 -11.33
N ASP A 60 10.24 5.15 -10.17
CA ASP A 60 11.45 4.68 -9.49
C ASP A 60 11.20 3.34 -8.82
N TYR A 61 11.90 2.30 -9.30
CA TYR A 61 11.81 0.93 -8.80
C TYR A 61 12.54 0.71 -7.47
N PHE A 62 13.40 1.63 -7.04
CA PHE A 62 14.17 1.50 -5.80
C PHE A 62 13.45 2.07 -4.58
N ASN A 63 12.36 2.80 -4.80
CA ASN A 63 11.62 3.47 -3.73
C ASN A 63 10.14 3.14 -3.81
N VAL A 64 9.61 2.60 -2.72
CA VAL A 64 8.17 2.50 -2.46
C VAL A 64 7.57 3.90 -2.48
N ASP A 65 6.37 4.00 -3.03
CA ASP A 65 5.66 5.26 -3.22
C ASP A 65 5.49 6.01 -1.88
N PRO A 66 5.83 7.32 -1.80
CA PRO A 66 5.70 8.08 -0.57
C PRO A 66 4.26 8.11 -0.02
N MET A 67 3.23 8.02 -0.86
CA MET A 67 1.84 7.97 -0.40
C MET A 67 1.49 6.65 0.29
N LEU A 68 2.27 5.60 0.06
CA LEU A 68 2.15 4.31 0.74
C LEU A 68 2.96 4.26 2.04
N GLY A 69 3.68 5.33 2.38
CA GLY A 69 4.58 5.40 3.54
C GLY A 69 6.05 5.08 3.23
N GLY A 70 6.39 4.81 1.96
CA GLY A 70 7.76 4.59 1.52
C GLY A 70 8.41 3.30 2.04
N ASN A 71 9.73 3.22 1.90
CA ASN A 71 10.50 2.01 2.21
C ASN A 71 10.40 1.60 3.68
N GLU A 72 10.24 2.58 4.58
CA GLU A 72 10.08 2.34 6.02
C GLU A 72 8.77 1.58 6.31
N ALA A 73 7.64 2.07 5.80
CA ALA A 73 6.35 1.40 5.98
C ALA A 73 6.34 -0.01 5.36
N PHE A 74 7.04 -0.20 4.24
CA PHE A 74 7.18 -1.54 3.65
C PHE A 74 8.02 -2.48 4.54
N ARG A 75 9.10 -1.98 5.15
CA ARG A 75 9.90 -2.76 6.11
C ARG A 75 9.07 -3.16 7.34
N GLU A 76 8.32 -2.21 7.91
CA GLU A 76 7.40 -2.46 9.03
C GLU A 76 6.39 -3.58 8.69
N LEU A 77 5.78 -3.51 7.50
CA LEU A 77 4.83 -4.53 7.02
C LEU A 77 5.50 -5.91 6.89
N LEU A 78 6.70 -5.98 6.29
CA LEU A 78 7.43 -7.24 6.13
C LEU A 78 7.79 -7.87 7.49
N ASP A 79 8.29 -7.06 8.43
CA ASP A 79 8.63 -7.54 9.78
C ASP A 79 7.40 -8.08 10.50
N ALA A 80 6.29 -7.33 10.45
CA ALA A 80 5.05 -7.72 11.09
C ALA A 80 4.42 -8.98 10.46
N ALA A 81 4.46 -9.09 9.12
CA ALA A 81 3.94 -10.26 8.39
C ALA A 81 4.78 -11.52 8.70
N HIS A 82 6.11 -11.42 8.62
CA HIS A 82 6.98 -12.56 8.90
C HIS A 82 6.92 -13.02 10.35
N ALA A 83 6.78 -12.10 11.32
CA ALA A 83 6.56 -12.45 12.72
C ALA A 83 5.28 -13.28 12.95
N ARG A 84 4.30 -13.17 12.03
CA ARG A 84 3.05 -13.95 12.03
C ARG A 84 3.12 -15.21 11.16
N GLY A 85 4.28 -15.51 10.58
CA GLY A 85 4.44 -16.63 9.64
C GLY A 85 3.82 -16.39 8.26
N MET A 86 3.45 -15.15 7.94
CA MET A 86 2.90 -14.77 6.63
C MET A 86 4.03 -14.53 5.61
N ARG A 87 3.68 -14.43 4.32
CA ARG A 87 4.59 -14.18 3.18
C ARG A 87 4.14 -13.01 2.33
#